data_AF-A0A1B7ZBT1-F1
#
_entry.id   AF-A0A1B7ZBT1-F1
#
_cell.length_a   1.000
_cell.length_b   1.000
_cell.length_c   1.000
_cell.angle_alpha   90.00
_cell.angle_beta   90.00
_cell.angle_gamma   90.00
#
_symmetry.space_group_name_H-M   'P 1'
#
loop_
_entity.id
_entity.type
_entity.pdbx_description
1 polymer ?
#
loop_
_entity_poly.entity_id
_entity_poly.type
_entity_poly.pdbx_seq_one_letter_code
_entity_poly.pdbx_strand_id
1 'polypeptide(L)'
;METNLPNDNLVTEELSRLSKYERAKTKVASIKGFYNHAIVFAIITIILFFLRHKFVFILVSKDAIGNPDFLNWINWNVYGTTIVWGIILAIHGIIVFSNISWYMKKWEERQIQKFINSNRD
;
A
#
# COMPACT_ATOMS: atom_id res chain seq x y z
N MET A 1 -17.58 -40.07 35.68
CA MET A 1 -17.05 -39.43 34.47
C MET A 1 -16.26 -38.22 34.94
N GLU A 2 -14.94 -38.35 35.08
CA GLU A 2 -14.09 -37.21 35.38
C GLU A 2 -13.97 -36.36 34.12
N THR A 3 -14.58 -35.19 34.13
CA THR A 3 -14.45 -34.24 33.02
C THR A 3 -13.02 -33.71 33.08
N ASN A 4 -12.18 -34.16 32.15
CA ASN A 4 -10.86 -33.58 31.89
C ASN A 4 -11.06 -32.14 31.41
N LEU A 5 -11.21 -31.21 32.36
CA LEU A 5 -11.29 -29.79 32.09
C LEU A 5 -9.91 -29.35 31.57
N PRO A 6 -9.84 -28.76 30.36
CA PRO A 6 -8.58 -28.28 29.83
C PRO A 6 -7.98 -27.24 30.78
N ASN A 7 -6.71 -27.42 31.12
CA ASN A 7 -5.93 -26.50 31.95
C ASN A 7 -6.04 -25.08 31.37
N ASP A 8 -6.55 -24.13 32.15
CA ASP A 8 -6.85 -22.76 31.71
C ASP A 8 -5.59 -22.02 31.21
N ASN A 9 -4.44 -22.36 31.79
CA ASN A 9 -3.11 -21.87 31.40
C ASN A 9 -2.74 -22.30 29.98
N LEU A 10 -3.13 -23.52 29.59
CA LEU A 10 -2.90 -24.06 28.25
C LEU A 10 -3.77 -23.35 27.21
N VAL A 11 -5.04 -23.11 27.56
CA VAL A 11 -6.00 -22.38 26.72
C VAL A 11 -5.56 -20.92 26.54
N THR A 12 -5.16 -20.24 27.61
CA THR A 12 -4.67 -18.84 27.53
C THR A 12 -3.38 -18.72 26.74
N GLU A 13 -2.46 -19.69 26.86
CA GLU A 13 -1.22 -19.69 26.07
C GLU A 13 -1.52 -19.88 24.56
N GLU A 14 -2.41 -20.82 24.21
CA GLU A 14 -2.85 -21.04 22.82
C GLU A 14 -3.54 -19.80 22.23
N LEU A 15 -4.48 -19.18 22.97
CA LEU A 15 -5.13 -17.94 22.54
C LEU A 15 -4.10 -16.81 22.32
N SER A 16 -3.09 -16.71 23.18
CA SER A 16 -2.01 -15.74 23.00
C SER A 16 -1.21 -16.02 21.72
N ARG A 17 -0.89 -17.28 21.43
CA ARG A 17 -0.13 -17.70 20.24
C ARG A 17 -0.93 -17.44 18.96
N LEU A 18 -2.23 -17.78 18.95
CA LEU A 18 -3.14 -17.50 17.84
C LEU A 18 -3.23 -16.00 17.57
N SER A 19 -3.37 -15.16 18.61
CA SER A 19 -3.42 -13.70 18.44
C SER A 19 -2.12 -13.11 17.87
N LYS A 20 -0.95 -13.64 18.28
CA LYS A 20 0.36 -13.24 17.73
C LYS A 20 0.49 -13.66 16.27
N TYR A 21 0.02 -14.87 15.94
CA TYR A 21 0.02 -15.39 14.58
C TYR A 21 -0.89 -14.57 13.65
N GLU A 22 -2.11 -14.23 14.06
CA GLU A 22 -3.01 -13.40 13.26
C GLU A 22 -2.44 -12.01 12.99
N ARG A 23 -1.78 -11.40 13.99
CA ARG A 23 -1.09 -10.12 13.82
C ARG A 23 0.04 -10.22 12.79
N ALA A 24 0.85 -11.26 12.86
CA ALA A 24 1.92 -11.52 11.89
C ALA A 24 1.35 -11.77 10.49
N LYS A 25 0.31 -12.60 10.36
CA LYS A 25 -0.38 -12.92 9.10
C LYS A 25 -0.95 -11.67 8.44
N THR A 26 -1.61 -10.81 9.21
CA THR A 26 -2.20 -9.56 8.72
C THR A 26 -1.12 -8.60 8.20
N LYS A 27 0.01 -8.51 8.92
CA LYS A 27 1.16 -7.68 8.52
C LYS A 27 1.82 -8.20 7.24
N VAL A 28 1.95 -9.51 7.07
CA VAL A 28 2.48 -10.11 5.83
C VAL A 28 1.53 -9.85 4.67
N ALA A 29 0.21 -9.96 4.89
CA ALA A 29 -0.79 -9.71 3.86
C ALA A 29 -0.79 -8.25 3.37
N SER A 30 -0.67 -7.28 4.28
CA SER A 30 -0.60 -5.85 3.91
C SER A 30 0.68 -5.52 3.13
N ILE A 31 1.83 -6.05 3.56
CA ILE A 31 3.11 -5.91 2.83
C ILE A 31 2.99 -6.52 1.43
N LYS A 32 2.42 -7.72 1.30
CA LYS A 32 2.23 -8.39 0.00
C LYS A 32 1.33 -7.57 -0.93
N GLY A 33 0.26 -6.97 -0.40
CA GLY A 33 -0.62 -6.07 -1.15
C GLY A 33 0.10 -4.82 -1.66
N PHE A 34 0.95 -4.22 -0.82
CA PHE A 34 1.79 -3.09 -1.21
C PHE A 34 2.79 -3.45 -2.32
N TYR A 35 3.47 -4.59 -2.21
CA TYR A 35 4.41 -5.05 -3.24
C TYR A 35 3.75 -5.17 -4.61
N ASN A 36 2.50 -5.64 -4.68
CA ASN A 36 1.78 -5.69 -5.96
C ASN A 36 1.61 -4.29 -6.57
N HIS A 37 1.22 -3.28 -5.77
CA HIS A 37 1.09 -1.90 -6.24
C HIS A 37 2.44 -1.30 -6.64
N ALA A 38 3.50 -1.54 -5.85
CA ALA A 38 4.84 -1.07 -6.15
C ALA A 38 5.40 -1.70 -7.43
N ILE A 39 5.18 -3.00 -7.66
CA ILE A 39 5.59 -3.70 -8.88
C ILE A 39 4.87 -3.13 -10.10
N VAL A 40 3.54 -2.97 -10.04
CA VAL A 40 2.76 -2.37 -11.14
C VAL A 40 3.25 -0.96 -11.44
N PHE A 41 3.48 -0.13 -10.41
CA PHE A 41 4.04 1.21 -10.59
C PHE A 41 5.43 1.19 -11.23
N ALA A 42 6.33 0.29 -10.78
CA ALA A 42 7.66 0.15 -11.35
C ALA A 42 7.60 -0.25 -12.83
N ILE A 43 6.74 -1.22 -13.18
CA ILE A 43 6.53 -1.66 -14.56
C ILE A 43 6.00 -0.50 -15.42
N ILE A 44 4.95 0.20 -14.96
CA ILE A 44 4.37 1.34 -15.70
C ILE A 44 5.41 2.46 -15.87
N THR A 45 6.19 2.76 -14.83
CA THR A 45 7.24 3.80 -14.88
C THR A 45 8.33 3.44 -15.88
N ILE A 46 8.80 2.18 -15.88
CA ILE A 46 9.79 1.69 -16.85
C ILE A 46 9.21 1.75 -18.27
N ILE A 47 7.98 1.29 -18.47
CA ILE A 47 7.29 1.35 -19.77
C ILE A 47 7.17 2.79 -20.24
N LEU A 48 6.69 3.73 -19.40
CA LEU A 48 6.56 5.14 -19.75
C LEU A 48 7.91 5.75 -20.14
N PHE A 49 8.98 5.43 -19.42
CA PHE A 49 10.32 5.92 -19.73
C PHE A 49 10.86 5.34 -21.04
N PHE A 50 10.64 4.04 -21.28
CA PHE A 50 11.00 3.37 -22.54
C PHE A 50 10.19 3.91 -23.72
N LEU A 51 8.88 4.09 -23.54
CA LEU A 51 7.99 4.63 -24.56
C LEU A 51 8.43 6.05 -24.88
N ARG A 52 8.75 6.89 -23.89
CA ARG A 52 9.33 8.22 -24.12
C ARG A 52 10.60 8.14 -24.94
N HIS A 53 11.58 7.33 -24.53
CA HIS A 53 12.85 7.24 -25.23
C HIS A 53 12.67 6.79 -26.68
N LYS A 54 11.84 5.78 -26.92
CA LYS A 54 11.53 5.29 -28.27
C LYS A 54 10.71 6.29 -29.08
N PHE A 55 9.73 6.95 -28.48
CA PHE A 55 8.83 7.89 -29.16
C PHE A 55 9.56 9.19 -29.51
N VAL A 56 10.35 9.74 -28.58
CA VAL A 56 11.24 10.88 -28.85
C VAL A 56 12.28 10.50 -29.89
N PHE A 57 12.95 9.35 -29.75
CA PHE A 57 13.92 8.89 -30.75
C PHE A 57 13.27 8.72 -32.12
N ILE A 58 12.11 8.07 -32.23
CA ILE A 58 11.38 7.87 -33.49
C ILE A 58 10.88 9.18 -34.09
N LEU A 59 10.30 10.08 -33.30
CA LEU A 59 9.79 11.36 -33.79
C LEU A 59 10.94 12.29 -34.24
N VAL A 60 12.01 12.38 -33.46
CA VAL A 60 13.21 13.15 -33.83
C VAL A 60 13.91 12.55 -35.05
N SER A 61 13.86 11.21 -35.21
CA SER A 61 14.46 10.52 -36.37
C SER A 61 13.60 10.56 -37.62
N LYS A 62 12.27 10.67 -37.50
CA LYS A 62 11.35 10.63 -38.64
C LYS A 62 10.93 12.00 -39.16
N ASP A 63 10.77 12.99 -38.28
CA ASP A 63 10.23 14.30 -38.68
C ASP A 63 10.88 15.43 -37.87
N ALA A 64 11.65 16.28 -38.54
CA ALA A 64 12.04 17.61 -38.07
C ALA A 64 10.84 18.57 -37.89
N ILE A 65 9.61 18.06 -37.67
CA ILE A 65 8.32 18.77 -37.81
C ILE A 65 7.31 18.40 -36.70
N GLY A 66 7.75 17.82 -35.58
CA GLY A 66 6.88 17.67 -34.41
C GLY A 66 6.70 19.03 -33.73
N ASN A 67 5.50 19.63 -33.79
CA ASN A 67 5.21 20.90 -33.13
C ASN A 67 5.78 20.91 -31.68
N PRO A 68 6.66 21.86 -31.33
CA PRO A 68 7.35 21.87 -30.03
C PRO A 68 6.37 21.88 -28.85
N ASP A 69 5.17 22.43 -29.04
CA ASP A 69 4.13 22.46 -28.00
C ASP A 69 3.58 21.07 -27.70
N PHE A 70 3.45 20.19 -28.70
CA PHE A 70 2.98 18.82 -28.51
C PHE A 70 4.01 17.97 -27.78
N LEU A 71 5.30 18.13 -28.12
CA LEU A 71 6.40 17.44 -27.41
C LEU A 71 6.51 17.92 -25.96
N ASN A 72 6.35 19.22 -25.72
CA ASN A 72 6.31 19.78 -24.38
C ASN A 72 5.11 19.27 -23.57
N TRP A 73 3.93 19.16 -24.19
CA TRP A 73 2.74 18.60 -23.55
C TRP A 73 2.95 17.14 -23.14
N ILE A 74 3.50 16.29 -24.03
CA ILE A 74 3.82 14.89 -23.70
C ILE A 74 4.84 14.82 -22.56
N ASN A 75 5.92 15.59 -22.62
CA ASN A 75 6.94 15.61 -21.58
C ASN A 75 6.34 16.00 -20.23
N TRP A 76 5.55 17.08 -20.19
CA TRP A 76 4.89 17.55 -18.96
C TRP A 76 3.94 16.49 -18.38
N ASN A 77 3.15 15.81 -19.22
CA ASN A 77 2.25 14.76 -18.76
C ASN A 77 3.01 13.54 -18.24
N VAL A 78 4.08 13.12 -18.91
CA VAL A 78 4.88 11.96 -18.48
C VAL A 78 5.58 12.26 -17.14
N TYR A 79 6.24 13.42 -17.01
CA TYR A 79 6.91 13.81 -15.77
C TYR A 79 5.91 14.10 -14.64
N GLY A 80 4.86 14.86 -14.92
CA GLY A 80 3.82 15.19 -13.93
C GLY A 80 3.15 13.92 -13.40
N THR A 81 2.77 13.01 -14.29
CA THR A 81 2.14 11.74 -13.91
C THR A 81 3.09 10.87 -13.09
N THR A 82 4.35 10.71 -13.51
CA THR A 82 5.32 9.89 -12.75
C THR A 82 5.66 10.48 -11.38
N ILE A 83 5.75 11.80 -11.25
CA ILE A 83 5.99 12.48 -9.97
C ILE A 83 4.79 12.31 -9.03
N VAL A 84 3.58 12.62 -9.50
CA VAL A 84 2.37 12.53 -8.66
C VAL A 84 2.14 11.08 -8.20
N TRP A 85 2.24 10.12 -9.11
CA TRP A 85 2.09 8.71 -8.77
C TRP A 85 3.24 8.21 -7.88
N GLY A 86 4.46 8.71 -8.06
CA GLY A 86 5.58 8.44 -7.17
C GLY A 86 5.33 8.92 -5.74
N ILE A 87 4.74 10.11 -5.58
CA ILE A 87 4.35 10.65 -4.26
C ILE A 87 3.26 9.79 -3.63
N ILE A 88 2.22 9.42 -4.39
CA ILE A 88 1.13 8.55 -3.90
C ILE A 88 1.69 7.20 -3.43
N LEU A 89 2.59 6.60 -4.21
CA LEU A 89 3.21 5.32 -3.83
C LEU A 89 4.10 5.47 -2.59
N ALA A 90 4.86 6.57 -2.48
CA ALA A 90 5.69 6.84 -1.31
C ALA A 90 4.85 6.97 -0.04
N ILE A 91 3.74 7.72 -0.09
CA ILE A 91 2.78 7.85 1.02
C ILE A 91 2.20 6.48 1.37
N HIS A 92 1.80 5.69 0.36
CA HIS A 92 1.24 4.36 0.59
C HIS A 92 2.26 3.41 1.23
N GLY A 93 3.53 3.49 0.82
CA GLY A 93 4.63 2.74 1.42
C GLY A 93 4.85 3.12 2.88
N ILE A 94 4.87 4.43 3.18
CA ILE A 94 4.94 4.91 4.56
C ILE A 94 3.78 4.34 5.38
N ILE A 95 2.55 4.34 4.86
CA ILE A 95 1.39 3.80 5.60
C ILE A 95 1.50 2.30 5.87
N VAL A 96 1.97 1.50 4.90
CA VAL A 96 2.04 0.04 5.03
C VAL A 96 3.23 -0.41 5.90
N PHE A 97 4.38 0.26 5.79
CA PHE A 97 5.57 -0.06 6.58
C PHE A 97 5.59 0.63 7.95
N SER A 98 4.92 1.77 8.09
CA SER A 98 4.75 2.42 9.39
C SER A 98 3.72 1.68 10.23
N ASN A 99 3.91 1.73 11.55
CA ASN A 99 2.95 1.19 12.51
C ASN A 99 1.67 2.04 12.63
N ILE A 100 1.46 3.01 11.72
CA ILE A 100 0.26 3.85 11.61
C ILE A 100 -1.01 3.02 11.50
N SER A 101 -0.99 1.89 10.77
CA SER A 101 -2.14 0.97 10.72
C SER A 101 -2.52 0.45 12.11
N TRP A 102 -1.54 0.13 12.96
CA TRP A 102 -1.80 -0.30 14.33
C TRP A 102 -2.29 0.84 15.23
N TYR A 103 -1.70 2.02 15.11
CA TYR A 103 -2.11 3.20 15.89
C TYR A 103 -3.54 3.63 15.55
N MET A 104 -3.92 3.55 14.26
CA MET A 104 -5.29 3.79 13.82
C MET A 104 -6.25 2.74 14.31
N LYS A 105 -5.90 1.44 14.21
CA LYS A 105 -6.77 0.37 14.73
C LYS A 105 -7.03 0.52 16.23
N LYS A 106 -6.00 0.90 17.00
CA LYS A 106 -6.12 1.18 18.44
C LYS A 106 -6.90 2.47 18.74
N TRP A 107 -6.86 3.46 17.85
CA TRP A 107 -7.72 4.64 17.96
C TRP A 107 -9.18 4.29 17.67
N GLU A 108 -9.44 3.53 16.62
CA GLU A 108 -10.77 3.07 16.21
C GLU A 108 -11.43 2.22 17.30
N GLU A 109 -10.68 1.27 17.86
CA GLU A 109 -11.14 0.43 18.98
C GLU A 109 -11.48 1.24 20.23
N ARG A 110 -10.75 2.34 20.50
CA ARG A 110 -11.09 3.28 21.57
C ARG A 110 -12.37 4.05 21.28
N GLN A 111 -12.64 4.43 20.03
CA GLN A 111 -13.88 5.12 19.67
C GLN A 111 -15.09 4.18 19.74
N ILE A 112 -14.93 2.94 19.29
CA ILE A 112 -15.99 1.91 19.38
C ILE A 112 -16.33 1.65 20.85
N GLN A 113 -15.33 1.50 21.73
CA GLN A 113 -15.57 1.38 23.17
C GLN A 113 -16.29 2.59 23.77
N LYS A 114 -15.94 3.81 23.35
CA LYS A 114 -16.66 5.02 23.77
C LYS A 114 -18.13 4.99 23.34
N PHE A 115 -18.40 4.58 22.10
CA PHE A 115 -19.77 4.47 21.58
C PHE A 115 -20.60 3.38 22.29
N ILE A 116 -19.99 2.23 22.58
CA ILE A 116 -20.65 1.14 23.32
C ILE A 116 -20.97 1.57 24.75
N ASN A 117 -20.00 2.18 25.44
CA ASN A 117 -20.20 2.66 26.81
C ASN A 117 -21.22 3.80 26.87
N SER A 118 -21.22 4.72 25.89
CA SER A 118 -22.20 5.80 25.77
C SER A 118 -23.63 5.34 25.48
N ASN A 119 -23.84 4.13 24.95
CA ASN A 119 -25.18 3.57 24.72
C ASN A 119 -25.62 2.62 25.84
N ARG A 120 -24.79 2.43 26.88
CA ARG A 120 -25.07 1.56 28.02
C ARG A 120 -25.61 2.32 29.23
N ASP A 121 -25.64 3.64 29.14
CA ASP A 121 -26.26 4.60 30.06
C ASP A 121 -27.48 5.24 29.39
#